data_AF-A0A1R3IXH5-F1
#
_entry.id   AF-A0A1R3IXH5-F1
#
_cell.length_a   1.000
_cell.length_b   1.000
_cell.length_c   1.000
_cell.angle_alpha   90.00
_cell.angle_beta   90.00
_cell.angle_gamma   90.00
#
_symmetry.space_group_name_H-M   'P 1'
#
loop_
_entity.id
_entity.type
_entity.pdbx_description
1 polymer ?
#
loop_
_entity_poly.entity_id
_entity_poly.type
_entity_poly.pdbx_seq_one_letter_code
_entity_poly.pdbx_strand_id
1 'polypeptide(L)'
;MATISKLSNPNPAASLSSSFKPRSSSSLRCFVGFRTAAGFNSKLLSSSTLSFTNNHPSKGSLLVRCSLSDGNGSSVKRTTLHDLYEKEGQSPWYDNLCRPVTDLLPLIASGVRGVTSNPAIFQKAISSSNAYNDQFRELVQSGKDIESAYWELVVKDIQDACKLFEPIYDETDGGDGYVSVEVSPRLADDTEGTIEAAKYLHKVVDRPNVYIKIPATAPCIPSIKEVISKGISVNVTLIFSLARYEAVIDAYLDGLEASGLSDLSRVTSVASFFVSRVDTLIDKMLEKIGTPEALDLRGKAAVAQAALAYKLYQKKFSGPRWEALVKKGAKKQRLLWASTSVKNPAYPDTLYVAPLIGPDTVSTMPDQALQAFIDHGSVSRTIDTNVSEAEGIYSALEKLGIDWGYVGKQLEDEGVDSFKKSFDSLLDTLQEKANSLKLLLLSYYQSLSAYDGVADVLVSRGGLMVRLGKEEIFGVSDLILAYYRFGLVAP
;
A
#
# COMPACT_ATOMS: atom_id res chain seq x y z
N MET A 1 -14.82 18.08 51.85
CA MET A 1 -14.63 17.24 53.06
C MET A 1 -14.88 15.80 52.65
N ALA A 2 -13.80 15.06 52.36
CA ALA A 2 -13.34 13.87 53.12
C ALA A 2 -14.37 12.72 53.10
N THR A 3 -14.07 11.51 52.59
CA THR A 3 -12.94 10.67 53.02
C THR A 3 -12.59 9.58 51.99
N ILE A 4 -11.30 9.25 51.95
CA ILE A 4 -10.57 8.26 51.16
C ILE A 4 -10.66 6.87 51.80
N SER A 5 -10.67 5.80 50.99
CA SER A 5 -10.10 4.48 51.37
C SER A 5 -9.59 3.72 50.13
N LYS A 6 -8.32 3.31 50.18
CA LYS A 6 -7.52 2.61 49.16
C LYS A 6 -7.47 1.09 49.41
N LEU A 7 -7.28 0.35 48.31
CA LEU A 7 -6.41 -0.85 48.09
C LEU A 7 -6.58 -2.12 48.95
N SER A 8 -6.73 -3.29 48.29
CA SER A 8 -5.65 -4.29 48.19
C SER A 8 -6.07 -5.58 47.44
N ASN A 9 -5.18 -6.05 46.54
CA ASN A 9 -5.18 -7.37 45.90
C ASN A 9 -4.87 -8.49 46.90
N PRO A 10 -5.20 -9.75 46.56
CA PRO A 10 -4.26 -10.82 46.82
C PRO A 10 -4.02 -11.71 45.60
N ASN A 11 -2.74 -12.03 45.39
CA ASN A 11 -2.27 -13.18 44.63
C ASN A 11 -1.59 -14.11 45.66
N PRO A 12 -1.76 -15.44 45.57
CA PRO A 12 -0.65 -16.29 45.97
C PRO A 12 -0.35 -17.37 44.92
N ALA A 13 0.93 -17.50 44.62
CA ALA A 13 1.51 -18.63 43.92
C ALA A 13 1.47 -19.89 44.80
N ALA A 14 1.18 -21.04 44.20
CA ALA A 14 1.50 -22.35 44.76
C ALA A 14 2.02 -23.26 43.64
N SER A 15 3.27 -23.67 43.81
CA SER A 15 4.02 -24.67 43.04
C SER A 15 3.49 -26.08 43.29
N LEU A 16 3.31 -26.89 42.24
CA LEU A 16 3.38 -28.34 42.33
C LEU A 16 3.98 -28.93 41.05
N SER A 17 5.01 -29.74 41.25
CA SER A 17 5.82 -30.48 40.29
C SER A 17 5.12 -31.75 39.83
N SER A 18 5.17 -32.06 38.52
CA SER A 18 5.08 -33.44 38.04
C SER A 18 5.80 -33.63 36.69
N SER A 19 6.96 -34.26 36.83
CA SER A 19 7.63 -35.21 35.94
C SER A 19 6.93 -35.60 34.62
N PHE A 20 7.51 -35.20 33.48
CA PHE A 20 7.30 -35.88 32.19
C PHE A 20 8.64 -36.35 31.61
N LYS A 21 8.72 -37.65 31.33
CA LYS A 21 9.84 -38.33 30.67
C LYS A 21 9.92 -37.96 29.18
N PRO A 22 11.12 -37.87 28.58
CA PRO A 22 11.28 -37.53 27.17
C PRO A 22 11.07 -38.77 26.28
N ARG A 23 10.25 -38.61 25.22
CA ARG A 23 10.19 -39.58 24.10
C ARG A 23 11.21 -39.21 23.03
N SER A 24 11.89 -40.25 22.57
CA SER A 24 12.97 -40.31 21.60
C SER A 24 12.70 -39.59 20.28
N SER A 25 13.64 -38.76 19.85
CA SER A 25 13.77 -38.27 18.48
C SER A 25 14.43 -39.34 17.60
N SER A 26 13.68 -39.86 16.63
CA SER A 26 14.20 -40.70 15.56
C SER A 26 14.86 -39.81 14.50
N SER A 27 16.19 -39.91 14.40
CA SER A 27 16.97 -39.29 13.33
C SER A 27 16.73 -40.02 12.00
N LEU A 28 16.05 -39.40 11.04
CA LEU A 28 16.11 -39.82 9.64
C LEU A 28 17.42 -39.31 9.03
N ARG A 29 18.41 -40.21 8.94
CA ARG A 29 19.61 -40.01 8.12
C ARG A 29 19.24 -40.33 6.66
N CYS A 30 19.16 -39.31 5.81
CA CYS A 30 19.06 -39.49 4.37
C CYS A 30 20.48 -39.65 3.80
N PHE A 31 20.82 -40.83 3.29
CA PHE A 31 22.05 -41.09 2.56
C PHE A 31 21.89 -40.58 1.13
N VAL A 32 22.62 -39.53 0.76
CA VAL A 32 22.80 -39.12 -0.64
C VAL A 32 24.06 -39.81 -1.17
N GLY A 33 23.88 -40.88 -1.92
CA GLY A 33 24.96 -41.57 -2.63
C GLY A 33 25.32 -40.80 -3.90
N PHE A 34 26.56 -40.30 -3.97
CA PHE A 34 27.16 -39.81 -5.20
C PHE A 34 27.49 -40.99 -6.12
N ARG A 35 26.89 -41.04 -7.30
CA ARG A 35 27.40 -41.83 -8.43
C ARG A 35 27.92 -40.88 -9.50
N THR A 36 29.23 -40.88 -9.65
CA THR A 36 29.97 -40.39 -10.80
C THR A 36 29.88 -41.40 -11.95
N ALA A 37 29.57 -40.93 -13.14
CA ALA A 37 29.91 -41.63 -14.37
C ALA A 37 30.14 -40.61 -15.49
N ALA A 38 31.39 -40.53 -15.93
CA ALA A 38 31.85 -39.81 -17.09
C ALA A 38 31.52 -40.57 -18.39
N GLY A 39 31.44 -39.88 -19.53
CA GLY A 39 31.49 -40.53 -20.85
C GLY A 39 30.99 -39.66 -22.01
N PHE A 40 31.94 -39.04 -22.72
CA PHE A 40 31.82 -38.46 -24.06
C PHE A 40 31.19 -39.42 -25.09
N ASN A 41 30.34 -38.94 -26.02
CA ASN A 41 30.70 -38.66 -27.43
C ASN A 41 29.51 -38.29 -28.35
N SER A 42 29.88 -37.64 -29.45
CA SER A 42 29.12 -36.86 -30.44
C SER A 42 28.42 -37.62 -31.60
N LYS A 43 27.59 -36.85 -32.34
CA LYS A 43 27.11 -37.00 -33.76
C LYS A 43 25.89 -37.92 -33.96
N LEU A 44 24.78 -37.53 -34.61
CA LEU A 44 24.63 -37.19 -36.03
C LEU A 44 23.15 -36.86 -36.35
N LEU A 45 22.98 -36.16 -37.47
CA LEU A 45 21.75 -35.68 -38.11
C LEU A 45 20.79 -36.79 -38.54
N SER A 46 19.48 -36.48 -38.57
CA SER A 46 18.56 -36.97 -39.61
C SER A 46 17.33 -36.07 -39.69
N SER A 47 17.29 -35.28 -40.77
CA SER A 47 16.09 -34.63 -41.30
C SER A 47 15.29 -35.63 -42.12
N SER A 48 13.96 -35.63 -42.00
CA SER A 48 13.08 -36.26 -42.97
C SER A 48 11.94 -35.31 -43.30
N THR A 49 12.02 -34.70 -44.47
CA THR A 49 11.00 -33.91 -45.13
C THR A 49 10.01 -34.86 -45.81
N LEU A 50 8.71 -34.65 -45.61
CA LEU A 50 7.66 -35.21 -46.45
C LEU A 50 6.56 -34.16 -46.61
N SER A 51 6.40 -33.72 -47.86
CA SER A 51 5.46 -32.72 -48.33
C SER A 51 4.15 -33.36 -48.77
N PHE A 52 3.00 -32.75 -48.42
CA PHE A 52 1.75 -32.90 -49.18
C PHE A 52 0.94 -31.59 -49.16
N THR A 53 0.50 -31.20 -50.36
CA THR A 53 -0.43 -30.10 -50.68
C THR A 53 -1.84 -30.65 -50.89
N ASN A 54 -2.87 -30.10 -50.22
CA ASN A 54 -4.07 -29.49 -50.86
C ASN A 54 -5.20 -29.12 -49.87
N ASN A 55 -5.71 -27.89 -50.06
CA ASN A 55 -7.09 -27.35 -50.02
C ASN A 55 -8.15 -27.78 -48.96
N HIS A 56 -8.62 -26.76 -48.24
CA HIS A 56 -9.81 -26.50 -47.40
C HIS A 56 -11.17 -27.21 -47.70
N PRO A 57 -12.25 -27.03 -46.89
CA PRO A 57 -12.37 -26.77 -45.43
C PRO A 57 -13.48 -27.62 -44.73
N SER A 58 -13.43 -27.82 -43.40
CA SER A 58 -14.55 -27.64 -42.45
C SER A 58 -14.37 -28.34 -41.08
N LYS A 59 -14.77 -27.61 -40.03
CA LYS A 59 -15.29 -28.00 -38.71
C LYS A 59 -14.67 -29.21 -37.99
N GLY A 60 -13.94 -28.93 -36.91
CA GLY A 60 -13.60 -29.92 -35.89
C GLY A 60 -12.94 -29.28 -34.66
N SER A 61 -13.62 -29.39 -33.52
CA SER A 61 -13.20 -29.05 -32.15
C SER A 61 -11.71 -29.33 -31.87
N LEU A 62 -10.97 -28.30 -31.44
CA LEU A 62 -9.60 -28.47 -30.94
C LEU A 62 -9.65 -28.79 -29.45
N LEU A 63 -9.65 -30.08 -29.14
CA LEU A 63 -9.49 -30.62 -27.80
C LEU A 63 -8.00 -30.53 -27.43
N VAL A 64 -7.61 -29.48 -26.72
CA VAL A 64 -6.25 -29.35 -26.16
C VAL A 64 -6.15 -30.33 -24.99
N ARG A 65 -5.44 -31.44 -25.20
CA ARG A 65 -4.99 -32.32 -24.11
C ARG A 65 -3.85 -31.63 -23.38
N CYS A 66 -4.16 -31.02 -22.22
CA CYS A 66 -3.15 -30.71 -21.22
C CYS A 66 -2.62 -32.02 -20.64
N SER A 67 -1.34 -32.29 -20.87
CA SER A 67 -0.60 -33.29 -20.11
C SER A 67 -0.40 -32.78 -18.69
N LEU A 68 -1.10 -33.37 -17.73
CA LEU A 68 -0.81 -33.25 -16.31
C LEU A 68 0.55 -33.88 -16.06
N SER A 69 1.59 -33.05 -15.98
CA SER A 69 2.82 -33.41 -15.29
C SER A 69 2.62 -33.12 -13.81
N ASP A 70 2.46 -34.18 -13.04
CA ASP A 70 2.42 -34.19 -11.59
C ASP A 70 3.70 -33.54 -11.00
N GLY A 71 3.57 -32.26 -10.66
CA GLY A 71 4.45 -31.57 -9.73
C GLY A 71 3.71 -31.42 -8.42
N ASN A 72 4.37 -31.72 -7.31
CA ASN A 72 3.85 -31.68 -5.94
C ASN A 72 3.57 -30.23 -5.49
N GLY A 73 2.65 -29.56 -6.16
CA GLY A 73 2.24 -28.18 -5.91
C GLY A 73 1.39 -28.15 -4.66
N SER A 74 1.88 -27.48 -3.61
CA SER A 74 1.03 -27.08 -2.49
C SER A 74 -0.22 -26.40 -3.07
N SER A 75 -1.40 -27.00 -2.88
CA SER A 75 -2.64 -26.34 -3.28
C SER A 75 -2.72 -25.02 -2.49
N VAL A 76 -2.53 -23.89 -3.17
CA VAL A 76 -2.77 -22.58 -2.54
C VAL A 76 -4.21 -22.60 -2.06
N LYS A 77 -4.41 -22.48 -0.75
CA LYS A 77 -5.74 -22.55 -0.15
C LYS A 77 -6.52 -21.34 -0.64
N ARG A 78 -7.47 -21.56 -1.55
CA ARG A 78 -8.38 -20.50 -2.01
C ARG A 78 -9.12 -19.90 -0.82
N THR A 79 -9.31 -18.59 -0.88
CA THR A 79 -9.94 -17.75 0.15
C THR A 79 -11.15 -17.02 -0.45
N THR A 80 -11.93 -16.34 0.39
CA THR A 80 -13.02 -15.44 -0.06
C THR A 80 -12.51 -14.29 -0.93
N LEU A 81 -11.24 -13.88 -0.83
CA LEU A 81 -10.65 -12.83 -1.66
C LEU A 81 -10.52 -13.24 -3.14
N HIS A 82 -10.21 -14.51 -3.39
CA HIS A 82 -10.18 -15.03 -4.76
C HIS A 82 -11.58 -14.98 -5.37
N ASP A 83 -12.58 -15.39 -4.60
CA ASP A 83 -13.98 -15.36 -5.03
C ASP A 83 -14.48 -13.92 -5.21
N LEU A 84 -14.07 -12.98 -4.36
CA LEU A 84 -14.41 -11.56 -4.49
C LEU A 84 -13.97 -10.98 -5.85
N TYR A 85 -12.76 -11.34 -6.30
CA TYR A 85 -12.27 -10.94 -7.60
C TYR A 85 -12.91 -11.73 -8.75
N GLU A 86 -12.82 -13.06 -8.71
CA GLU A 86 -13.18 -13.92 -9.85
C GLU A 86 -14.69 -13.98 -10.10
N LYS A 87 -15.52 -13.89 -9.06
CA LYS A 87 -16.99 -13.98 -9.19
C LYS A 87 -17.64 -12.60 -9.33
N GLU A 88 -17.14 -11.61 -8.57
CA GLU A 88 -17.82 -10.31 -8.46
C GLU A 88 -17.07 -9.16 -9.13
N GLY A 89 -15.83 -9.38 -9.59
CA GLY A 89 -15.03 -8.36 -10.26
C GLY A 89 -14.57 -7.22 -9.35
N GLN A 90 -14.53 -7.45 -8.04
CA GLN A 90 -13.99 -6.50 -7.06
C GLN A 90 -12.57 -6.91 -6.65
N SER A 91 -11.58 -6.04 -6.86
CA SER A 91 -10.19 -6.36 -6.52
C SER A 91 -9.91 -6.11 -5.03
N PRO A 92 -9.47 -7.13 -4.27
CA PRO A 92 -9.06 -6.96 -2.87
C PRO A 92 -7.64 -6.37 -2.81
N TRP A 93 -7.51 -5.23 -2.16
CA TRP A 93 -6.23 -4.55 -1.94
C TRP A 93 -5.92 -4.48 -0.45
N TYR A 94 -4.63 -4.38 -0.13
CA TYR A 94 -4.16 -4.25 1.24
C TYR A 94 -3.83 -2.78 1.57
N ASP A 95 -4.34 -2.29 2.69
CA ASP A 95 -4.18 -0.89 3.15
C ASP A 95 -3.04 -0.74 4.17
N ASN A 96 -1.86 -1.26 3.82
CA ASN A 96 -0.64 -1.12 4.61
C ASN A 96 0.59 -1.47 3.75
N LEU A 97 1.72 -0.83 4.03
CA LEU A 97 3.00 -1.17 3.42
C LEU A 97 4.11 -0.92 4.44
N CYS A 98 4.85 -1.97 4.76
CA CYS A 98 5.97 -1.89 5.69
C CYS A 98 7.09 -2.85 5.26
N ARG A 99 8.29 -2.58 5.80
CA ARG A 99 9.45 -3.46 5.66
C ARG A 99 9.49 -4.52 6.78
N PRO A 100 9.76 -5.80 6.47
CA PRO A 100 10.14 -6.33 5.15
C PRO A 100 8.96 -6.48 4.19
N VAL A 101 9.13 -5.96 2.97
CA VAL A 101 8.07 -5.95 1.93
C VAL A 101 7.61 -7.36 1.55
N THR A 102 8.45 -8.37 1.78
CA THR A 102 8.12 -9.79 1.59
C THR A 102 6.96 -10.28 2.46
N ASP A 103 6.57 -9.55 3.50
CA ASP A 103 5.39 -9.86 4.32
C ASP A 103 4.08 -9.74 3.52
N LEU A 104 4.13 -9.16 2.31
CA LEU A 104 3.02 -9.16 1.35
C LEU A 104 2.82 -10.52 0.66
N LEU A 105 3.84 -11.38 0.59
CA LEU A 105 3.76 -12.65 -0.16
C LEU A 105 2.62 -13.56 0.31
N PRO A 106 2.40 -13.77 1.63
CA PRO A 106 1.25 -14.56 2.10
C PRO A 106 -0.10 -13.91 1.78
N LEU A 107 -0.17 -12.57 1.74
CA LEU A 107 -1.40 -11.84 1.40
C LEU A 107 -1.72 -11.96 -0.09
N ILE A 108 -0.69 -11.83 -0.95
CA ILE A 108 -0.79 -12.06 -2.40
C ILE A 108 -1.25 -13.49 -2.67
N ALA A 109 -0.63 -14.49 -2.03
CA ALA A 109 -1.05 -15.88 -2.14
C ALA A 109 -2.48 -16.13 -1.60
N SER A 110 -2.95 -15.28 -0.68
CA SER A 110 -4.32 -15.31 -0.18
C SER A 110 -5.31 -14.57 -1.07
N GLY A 111 -4.87 -13.96 -2.18
CA GLY A 111 -5.73 -13.32 -3.18
C GLY A 111 -5.65 -11.80 -3.22
N VAL A 112 -4.82 -11.13 -2.42
CA VAL A 112 -4.59 -9.68 -2.52
C VAL A 112 -3.95 -9.32 -3.87
N ARG A 113 -4.46 -8.27 -4.53
CA ARG A 113 -4.11 -7.89 -5.90
C ARG A 113 -3.51 -6.49 -6.04
N GLY A 114 -3.30 -5.79 -4.94
CA GLY A 114 -2.66 -4.48 -4.92
C GLY A 114 -2.48 -3.97 -3.51
N VAL A 115 -1.77 -2.85 -3.36
CA VAL A 115 -1.46 -2.27 -2.05
C VAL A 115 -1.45 -0.75 -2.12
N THR A 116 -1.86 -0.10 -1.03
CA THR A 116 -1.71 1.34 -0.85
C THR A 116 -0.93 1.64 0.42
N SER A 117 -0.16 2.73 0.39
CA SER A 117 0.41 3.36 1.58
C SER A 117 -0.22 4.74 1.82
N ASN A 118 0.14 5.35 2.95
CA ASN A 118 -0.06 6.76 3.27
C ASN A 118 1.00 7.19 4.31
N PRO A 119 1.15 8.48 4.61
CA PRO A 119 2.14 8.95 5.57
C PRO A 119 2.02 8.34 6.97
N ALA A 120 0.81 8.11 7.48
CA ALA A 120 0.59 7.51 8.80
C ALA A 120 1.03 6.04 8.86
N ILE A 121 0.86 5.30 7.76
CA ILE A 121 1.37 3.93 7.59
C ILE A 121 2.90 3.92 7.70
N PHE A 122 3.59 4.79 6.96
CA PHE A 122 5.05 4.87 7.02
C PHE A 122 5.55 5.38 8.37
N GLN A 123 4.86 6.35 8.99
CA GLN A 123 5.13 6.80 10.36
C GLN A 123 5.18 5.61 11.31
N LYS A 124 4.10 4.81 11.34
CA LYS A 124 4.03 3.65 12.21
C LYS A 124 5.11 2.63 11.87
N ALA A 125 5.33 2.33 10.60
CA ALA A 125 6.28 1.31 10.17
C ALA A 125 7.72 1.68 10.52
N ILE A 126 8.14 2.92 10.26
CA ILE A 126 9.50 3.41 10.49
C ILE A 126 9.79 3.55 11.99
N SER A 127 8.81 4.00 12.77
CA SER A 127 8.99 4.24 14.22
C SER A 127 8.95 2.96 15.05
N SER A 128 8.23 1.93 14.60
CA SER A 128 8.04 0.68 15.37
C SER A 128 8.95 -0.48 14.95
N SER A 129 9.70 -0.35 13.86
CA SER A 129 10.53 -1.41 13.30
C SER A 129 12.00 -1.03 13.17
N ASN A 130 12.88 -2.00 13.42
CA ASN A 130 14.31 -1.88 13.16
C ASN A 130 14.68 -2.13 11.69
N ALA A 131 13.74 -2.59 10.86
CA ALA A 131 13.99 -2.95 9.45
C ALA A 131 14.49 -1.78 8.59
N TYR A 132 14.29 -0.54 9.04
CA TYR A 132 14.73 0.68 8.36
C TYR A 132 16.10 1.18 8.83
N ASN A 133 16.63 0.64 9.93
CA ASN A 133 17.76 1.24 10.65
C ASN A 133 19.03 1.33 9.81
N ASP A 134 19.35 0.29 9.04
CA ASP A 134 20.62 0.22 8.32
C ASP A 134 20.65 1.20 7.14
N GLN A 135 19.65 1.15 6.27
CA GLN A 135 19.51 2.12 5.17
C GLN A 135 19.40 3.55 5.72
N PHE A 136 18.62 3.78 6.78
CA PHE A 136 18.51 5.11 7.36
C PHE A 136 19.86 5.63 7.90
N ARG A 137 20.66 4.76 8.54
CA ARG A 137 22.00 5.11 9.02
C ARG A 137 22.92 5.51 7.87
N GLU A 138 22.93 4.74 6.79
CA GLU A 138 23.72 5.04 5.58
C GLU A 138 23.33 6.39 4.98
N LEU A 139 22.03 6.67 4.85
CA LEU A 139 21.52 7.94 4.32
C LEU A 139 21.95 9.13 5.18
N VAL A 140 21.82 9.02 6.51
CA VAL A 140 22.25 10.07 7.45
C VAL A 140 23.77 10.27 7.41
N GLN A 141 24.55 9.18 7.32
CA GLN A 141 26.02 9.26 7.22
C GLN A 141 26.49 9.88 5.90
N SER A 142 25.73 9.71 4.81
CA SER A 142 25.97 10.36 3.52
C SER A 142 25.64 11.86 3.50
N GLY A 143 25.13 12.42 4.61
CA GLY A 143 24.83 13.84 4.74
C GLY A 143 23.48 14.27 4.16
N LYS A 144 22.59 13.32 3.83
CA LYS A 144 21.22 13.65 3.39
C LYS A 144 20.41 14.28 4.51
N ASP A 145 19.54 15.22 4.15
CA ASP A 145 18.52 15.72 5.07
C ASP A 145 17.44 14.65 5.33
N ILE A 146 16.64 14.88 6.37
CA ILE A 146 15.67 13.90 6.86
C ILE A 146 14.55 13.62 5.86
N GLU A 147 14.08 14.64 5.14
CA GLU A 147 13.00 14.47 4.18
C GLU A 147 13.48 13.71 2.94
N SER A 148 14.68 14.03 2.44
CA SER A 148 15.33 13.24 1.38
C SER A 148 15.55 11.79 1.80
N ALA A 149 16.03 11.55 3.03
CA ALA A 149 16.22 10.21 3.55
C ALA A 149 14.89 9.44 3.65
N TYR A 150 13.82 10.10 4.11
CA TYR A 150 12.47 9.52 4.12
C TYR A 150 12.04 9.10 2.72
N TRP A 151 12.16 9.96 1.72
CA TRP A 151 11.74 9.65 0.35
C TRP A 151 12.52 8.48 -0.23
N GLU A 152 13.81 8.33 0.07
CA GLU A 152 14.59 7.17 -0.38
C GLU A 152 14.19 5.85 0.29
N LEU A 153 13.79 5.89 1.57
CA LEU A 153 13.20 4.72 2.23
C LEU A 153 11.89 4.31 1.55
N VAL A 154 11.00 5.28 1.33
CA VAL A 154 9.69 5.06 0.72
C VAL A 154 9.81 4.56 -0.72
N VAL A 155 10.60 5.23 -1.56
CA VAL A 155 10.80 4.83 -2.96
C VAL A 155 11.32 3.40 -3.04
N LYS A 156 12.25 3.01 -2.17
CA LYS A 156 12.77 1.63 -2.12
C LYS A 156 11.68 0.62 -1.80
N ASP A 157 10.86 0.87 -0.80
CA ASP A 157 9.77 -0.04 -0.42
C ASP A 157 8.71 -0.15 -1.51
N ILE A 158 8.38 0.96 -2.17
CA ILE A 158 7.44 1.00 -3.30
C ILE A 158 8.00 0.21 -4.49
N GLN A 159 9.28 0.38 -4.83
CA GLN A 159 9.93 -0.39 -5.90
C GLN A 159 9.91 -1.89 -5.62
N ASP A 160 10.21 -2.29 -4.39
CA ASP A 160 10.20 -3.69 -3.97
C ASP A 160 8.78 -4.26 -4.01
N ALA A 161 7.78 -3.49 -3.56
CA ALA A 161 6.38 -3.90 -3.60
C ALA A 161 5.89 -4.03 -5.04
N CYS A 162 6.23 -3.07 -5.91
CA CYS A 162 5.90 -3.13 -7.34
C CYS A 162 6.42 -4.42 -7.97
N LYS A 163 7.64 -4.82 -7.62
CA LYS A 163 8.23 -6.08 -8.10
C LYS A 163 7.46 -7.32 -7.63
N LEU A 164 6.93 -7.33 -6.40
CA LEU A 164 6.11 -8.45 -5.91
C LEU A 164 4.76 -8.55 -6.64
N PHE A 165 4.19 -7.42 -7.05
CA PHE A 165 2.90 -7.36 -7.74
C PHE A 165 2.98 -7.40 -9.28
N GLU A 166 4.17 -7.31 -9.85
CA GLU A 166 4.42 -7.36 -11.30
C GLU A 166 3.76 -8.57 -12.00
N PRO A 167 3.81 -9.80 -11.47
CA PRO A 167 3.12 -10.94 -12.11
C PRO A 167 1.61 -10.74 -12.26
N ILE A 168 0.95 -10.11 -11.27
CA ILE A 168 -0.49 -9.81 -11.33
C ILE A 168 -0.75 -8.69 -12.35
N TYR A 169 0.13 -7.70 -12.39
CA TYR A 169 0.05 -6.62 -13.38
C TYR A 169 0.11 -7.17 -14.81
N ASP A 170 1.07 -8.06 -15.09
CA ASP A 170 1.23 -8.67 -16.40
C ASP A 170 0.05 -9.60 -16.75
N GLU A 171 -0.37 -10.47 -15.83
CA GLU A 171 -1.49 -11.41 -16.03
C GLU A 171 -2.80 -10.69 -16.37
N THR A 172 -3.02 -9.53 -15.76
CA THR A 172 -4.26 -8.75 -15.92
C THR A 172 -4.16 -7.66 -16.99
N ASP A 173 -3.07 -7.64 -17.75
CA ASP A 173 -2.80 -6.60 -18.75
C ASP A 173 -2.88 -5.18 -18.17
N GLY A 174 -2.36 -4.98 -16.95
CA GLY A 174 -2.50 -3.74 -16.19
C GLY A 174 -3.92 -3.50 -15.66
N GLY A 175 -4.63 -4.56 -15.30
CA GLY A 175 -5.93 -4.50 -14.63
C GLY A 175 -5.79 -4.39 -13.11
N ASP A 176 -4.78 -5.04 -12.53
CA ASP A 176 -4.41 -5.04 -11.11
C ASP A 176 -2.88 -5.05 -10.95
N GLY A 177 -2.38 -5.40 -9.76
CA GLY A 177 -0.95 -5.46 -9.47
C GLY A 177 -0.35 -4.10 -9.14
N TYR A 178 -1.15 -3.14 -8.71
CA TYR A 178 -0.70 -1.77 -8.47
C TYR A 178 -0.26 -1.51 -7.03
N VAL A 179 0.70 -0.60 -6.89
CA VAL A 179 1.22 -0.09 -5.62
C VAL A 179 1.06 1.43 -5.59
N SER A 180 0.37 1.98 -4.59
CA SER A 180 0.16 3.43 -4.48
C SER A 180 1.15 4.11 -3.54
N VAL A 181 1.80 5.18 -4.02
CA VAL A 181 2.63 6.10 -3.22
C VAL A 181 2.03 7.49 -3.24
N GLU A 182 1.88 8.12 -2.08
CA GLU A 182 1.24 9.44 -1.95
C GLU A 182 2.26 10.58 -2.05
N VAL A 183 1.88 11.67 -2.72
CA VAL A 183 2.63 12.93 -2.66
C VAL A 183 2.66 13.48 -1.23
N SER A 184 3.55 14.44 -0.94
CA SER A 184 3.59 15.07 0.39
C SER A 184 2.23 15.68 0.74
N PRO A 185 1.65 15.40 1.92
CA PRO A 185 0.39 16.01 2.36
C PRO A 185 0.45 17.54 2.48
N ARG A 186 1.66 18.10 2.59
CA ARG A 186 1.87 19.55 2.62
C ARG A 186 1.46 20.21 1.30
N LEU A 187 1.36 19.46 0.20
CA LEU A 187 0.97 19.93 -1.13
C LEU A 187 -0.53 19.89 -1.40
N ALA A 188 -1.36 19.50 -0.42
CA ALA A 188 -2.81 19.37 -0.59
C ALA A 188 -3.53 20.67 -1.00
N ASP A 189 -2.86 21.82 -0.90
CA ASP A 189 -3.38 23.13 -1.30
C ASP A 189 -2.54 23.76 -2.43
N ASP A 190 -1.63 23.00 -3.06
CA ASP A 190 -0.67 23.46 -4.07
C ASP A 190 -0.76 22.60 -5.34
N THR A 191 -1.41 23.15 -6.37
CA THR A 191 -1.60 22.49 -7.67
C THR A 191 -0.27 22.18 -8.37
N GLU A 192 0.59 23.17 -8.52
CA GLU A 192 1.84 23.06 -9.29
C GLU A 192 2.86 22.18 -8.55
N GLY A 193 2.98 22.38 -7.24
CA GLY A 193 3.82 21.53 -6.40
C GLY A 193 3.38 20.07 -6.44
N THR A 194 2.08 19.80 -6.45
CA THR A 194 1.54 18.45 -6.62
C THR A 194 1.90 17.83 -7.97
N ILE A 195 1.81 18.59 -9.07
CA ILE A 195 2.18 18.12 -10.42
C ILE A 195 3.65 17.72 -10.46
N GLU A 196 4.54 18.59 -9.98
CA GLU A 196 5.98 18.33 -10.00
C GLU A 196 6.37 17.17 -9.06
N ALA A 197 5.76 17.08 -7.88
CA ALA A 197 5.96 15.95 -6.98
C ALA A 197 5.50 14.62 -7.61
N ALA A 198 4.36 14.62 -8.30
CA ALA A 198 3.84 13.44 -8.98
C ALA A 198 4.77 12.96 -10.10
N LYS A 199 5.25 13.89 -10.95
CA LYS A 199 6.23 13.60 -12.01
C LYS A 199 7.54 13.08 -11.44
N TYR A 200 8.02 13.70 -10.37
CA TYR A 200 9.24 13.27 -9.67
C TYR A 200 9.10 11.84 -9.15
N LEU A 201 8.04 11.56 -8.36
CA LEU A 201 7.81 10.24 -7.78
C LEU A 201 7.67 9.16 -8.84
N HIS A 202 6.90 9.42 -9.91
CA HIS A 202 6.75 8.48 -11.01
C HIS A 202 8.11 8.15 -11.64
N LYS A 203 8.93 9.17 -11.89
CA LYS A 203 10.27 9.03 -12.47
C LYS A 203 11.23 8.25 -11.56
N VAL A 204 11.26 8.52 -10.26
CA VAL A 204 12.23 7.86 -9.36
C VAL A 204 11.81 6.46 -8.94
N VAL A 205 10.50 6.18 -8.90
CA VAL A 205 10.00 4.81 -8.68
C VAL A 205 10.29 3.94 -9.90
N ASP A 206 10.06 4.46 -11.12
CA ASP A 206 10.40 3.78 -12.38
C ASP A 206 9.82 2.36 -12.48
N ARG A 207 8.51 2.24 -12.23
CA ARG A 207 7.75 1.00 -12.32
C ARG A 207 6.41 1.24 -13.03
N PRO A 208 5.99 0.38 -13.97
CA PRO A 208 4.76 0.58 -14.73
C PRO A 208 3.48 0.42 -13.89
N ASN A 209 3.58 -0.29 -12.76
CA ASN A 209 2.48 -0.58 -11.84
C ASN A 209 2.46 0.32 -10.59
N VAL A 210 3.11 1.49 -10.63
CA VAL A 210 2.97 2.51 -9.58
C VAL A 210 1.76 3.40 -9.85
N TYR A 211 0.96 3.63 -8.80
CA TYR A 211 0.04 4.76 -8.76
C TYR A 211 0.65 5.90 -7.96
N ILE A 212 0.60 7.11 -8.53
CA ILE A 212 0.83 8.31 -7.74
C ILE A 212 -0.48 8.70 -7.08
N LYS A 213 -0.49 8.78 -5.76
CA LYS A 213 -1.68 9.08 -4.98
C LYS A 213 -1.76 10.58 -4.70
N ILE A 214 -2.86 11.19 -5.15
CA ILE A 214 -3.10 12.65 -5.13
C ILE A 214 -4.41 12.91 -4.39
N PRO A 215 -4.46 13.79 -3.38
CA PRO A 215 -5.70 14.11 -2.69
C PRO A 215 -6.68 14.85 -3.61
N ALA A 216 -7.97 14.60 -3.44
CA ALA A 216 -9.05 15.25 -4.17
C ALA A 216 -9.47 16.57 -3.52
N THR A 217 -8.54 17.37 -3.01
CA THR A 217 -8.89 18.74 -2.56
C THR A 217 -9.23 19.60 -3.77
N ALA A 218 -9.97 20.69 -3.58
CA ALA A 218 -10.29 21.58 -4.69
C ALA A 218 -9.04 22.09 -5.45
N PRO A 219 -7.94 22.49 -4.79
CA PRO A 219 -6.70 22.88 -5.47
C PRO A 219 -5.99 21.75 -6.21
N CYS A 220 -6.17 20.48 -5.81
CA CYS A 220 -5.51 19.34 -6.46
C CYS A 220 -6.35 18.72 -7.59
N ILE A 221 -7.62 19.09 -7.79
CA ILE A 221 -8.40 18.59 -8.95
C ILE A 221 -7.71 18.87 -10.31
N PRO A 222 -7.18 20.08 -10.57
CA PRO A 222 -6.46 20.35 -11.82
C PRO A 222 -5.16 19.54 -11.96
N SER A 223 -4.46 19.23 -10.86
CA SER A 223 -3.23 18.44 -10.92
C SER A 223 -3.49 17.00 -11.34
N ILE A 224 -4.63 16.41 -10.94
CA ILE A 224 -5.05 15.07 -11.41
C ILE A 224 -5.17 15.04 -12.93
N LYS A 225 -5.86 16.01 -13.53
CA LYS A 225 -5.98 16.14 -14.98
C LYS A 225 -4.62 16.25 -15.65
N GLU A 226 -3.77 17.15 -15.17
CA GLU A 226 -2.45 17.40 -15.76
C GLU A 226 -1.57 16.14 -15.70
N VAL A 227 -1.53 15.47 -14.55
CA VAL A 227 -0.74 14.24 -14.35
C VAL A 227 -1.23 13.10 -15.24
N ILE A 228 -2.54 12.88 -15.34
CA ILE A 228 -3.14 11.88 -16.26
C ILE A 228 -2.81 12.22 -17.72
N SER A 229 -2.81 13.52 -18.10
CA SER A 229 -2.43 13.94 -19.46
C SER A 229 -0.99 13.58 -19.82
N LYS A 230 -0.10 13.42 -18.83
CA LYS A 230 1.28 12.95 -19.05
C LYS A 230 1.39 11.44 -19.14
N GLY A 231 0.28 10.71 -19.12
CA GLY A 231 0.26 9.25 -19.12
C GLY A 231 0.62 8.62 -17.78
N ILE A 232 0.62 9.40 -16.69
CA ILE A 232 0.95 8.91 -15.35
C ILE A 232 -0.33 8.41 -14.70
N SER A 233 -0.31 7.17 -14.22
CA SER A 233 -1.44 6.54 -13.53
C SER A 233 -1.62 7.11 -12.11
N VAL A 234 -2.85 7.46 -11.74
CA VAL A 234 -3.17 8.16 -10.47
C VAL A 234 -4.15 7.39 -9.58
N ASN A 235 -3.85 7.30 -8.29
CA ASN A 235 -4.83 6.96 -7.24
C ASN A 235 -5.36 8.26 -6.61
N VAL A 236 -6.59 8.64 -6.91
CA VAL A 236 -7.16 9.86 -6.32
C VAL A 236 -7.71 9.55 -4.93
N THR A 237 -7.33 10.30 -3.90
CA THR A 237 -7.67 10.01 -2.48
C THR A 237 -8.47 11.11 -1.79
N LEU A 238 -8.94 10.87 -0.57
CA LEU A 238 -9.73 11.81 0.25
C LEU A 238 -11.04 12.25 -0.43
N ILE A 239 -11.73 11.32 -1.10
CA ILE A 239 -13.04 11.57 -1.69
C ILE A 239 -14.12 11.21 -0.67
N PHE A 240 -14.87 12.22 -0.21
CA PHE A 240 -15.89 12.08 0.84
C PHE A 240 -17.31 12.47 0.40
N SER A 241 -17.47 13.00 -0.81
CA SER A 241 -18.77 13.46 -1.33
C SER A 241 -18.97 13.08 -2.79
N LEU A 242 -20.23 12.93 -3.21
CA LEU A 242 -20.60 12.70 -4.60
C LEU A 242 -20.16 13.84 -5.52
N ALA A 243 -20.30 15.10 -5.07
CA ALA A 243 -19.87 16.27 -5.83
C ALA A 243 -18.35 16.26 -6.06
N ARG A 244 -17.56 15.88 -5.04
CA ARG A 244 -16.11 15.75 -5.21
C ARG A 244 -15.77 14.60 -6.14
N TYR A 245 -16.46 13.46 -6.01
CA TYR A 245 -16.23 12.32 -6.87
C TYR A 245 -16.53 12.65 -8.35
N GLU A 246 -17.60 13.39 -8.62
CA GLU A 246 -17.90 13.87 -9.97
C GLU A 246 -16.74 14.70 -10.56
N ALA A 247 -16.20 15.65 -9.80
CA ALA A 247 -15.05 16.45 -10.22
C ALA A 247 -13.79 15.61 -10.50
N VAL A 248 -13.58 14.53 -9.73
CA VAL A 248 -12.49 13.58 -9.94
C VAL A 248 -12.65 12.79 -11.25
N ILE A 249 -13.87 12.31 -11.54
CA ILE A 249 -14.14 11.61 -12.80
C ILE A 249 -13.94 12.56 -13.98
N ASP A 250 -14.46 13.79 -13.89
CA ASP A 250 -14.32 14.76 -14.96
C ASP A 250 -12.84 15.12 -15.20
N ALA A 251 -12.03 15.28 -14.15
CA ALA A 251 -10.58 15.48 -14.28
C ALA A 251 -9.85 14.29 -14.93
N TYR A 252 -10.27 13.05 -14.64
CA TYR A 252 -9.72 11.86 -15.27
C TYR A 252 -10.03 11.82 -16.78
N LEU A 253 -11.30 12.02 -17.15
CA LEU A 253 -11.72 12.04 -18.55
C LEU A 253 -11.03 13.15 -19.32
N ASP A 254 -10.98 14.36 -18.75
CA ASP A 254 -10.27 15.51 -19.32
C ASP A 254 -8.77 15.22 -19.53
N GLY A 255 -8.13 14.54 -18.57
CA GLY A 255 -6.71 14.19 -18.64
C GLY A 255 -6.44 13.20 -19.78
N LEU A 256 -7.28 12.16 -19.91
CA LEU A 256 -7.18 11.21 -21.02
C LEU A 256 -7.35 11.90 -22.38
N GLU A 257 -8.32 12.80 -22.48
CA GLU A 257 -8.59 13.59 -23.69
C GLU A 257 -7.41 14.51 -24.05
N ALA A 258 -6.82 15.17 -23.05
CA ALA A 258 -5.70 16.09 -23.21
C ALA A 258 -4.35 15.39 -23.45
N SER A 259 -4.25 14.07 -23.21
CA SER A 259 -2.97 13.36 -23.24
C SER A 259 -2.28 13.34 -24.61
N GLY A 260 -3.05 13.45 -25.70
CA GLY A 260 -2.53 13.28 -27.06
C GLY A 260 -2.04 11.86 -27.39
N LEU A 261 -2.15 10.91 -26.45
CA LEU A 261 -1.72 9.53 -26.64
C LEU A 261 -2.65 8.79 -27.61
N SER A 262 -2.06 7.94 -28.46
CA SER A 262 -2.79 7.05 -29.35
C SER A 262 -3.26 5.77 -28.65
N ASP A 263 -2.56 5.37 -27.58
CA ASP A 263 -2.87 4.22 -26.74
C ASP A 263 -2.99 4.67 -25.27
N LEU A 264 -4.19 4.47 -24.70
CA LEU A 264 -4.55 4.79 -23.33
C LEU A 264 -4.60 3.55 -22.43
N SER A 265 -4.26 2.36 -22.94
CA SER A 265 -4.37 1.09 -22.21
C SER A 265 -3.54 1.02 -20.93
N ARG A 266 -2.51 1.86 -20.82
CA ARG A 266 -1.60 1.95 -19.66
C ARG A 266 -1.85 3.16 -18.76
N VAL A 267 -2.81 4.03 -19.10
CA VAL A 267 -3.16 5.19 -18.28
C VAL A 267 -4.39 4.85 -17.44
N THR A 268 -4.14 4.27 -16.28
CA THR A 268 -5.20 3.78 -15.39
C THR A 268 -5.37 4.72 -14.19
N SER A 269 -6.50 4.59 -13.51
CA SER A 269 -6.75 5.35 -12.28
C SER A 269 -7.71 4.62 -11.36
N VAL A 270 -7.61 4.90 -10.06
CA VAL A 270 -8.61 4.53 -9.06
C VAL A 270 -9.06 5.77 -8.29
N ALA A 271 -10.31 5.79 -7.85
CA ALA A 271 -10.89 6.86 -7.04
C ALA A 271 -11.20 6.33 -5.64
N SER A 272 -10.31 6.60 -4.68
CA SER A 272 -10.43 6.18 -3.28
C SER A 272 -11.52 6.96 -2.55
N PHE A 273 -12.72 6.39 -2.54
CA PHE A 273 -13.93 6.89 -1.90
C PHE A 273 -14.01 6.37 -0.46
N PHE A 274 -14.00 7.27 0.51
CA PHE A 274 -13.89 6.93 1.93
C PHE A 274 -15.26 6.62 2.54
N VAL A 275 -15.34 5.50 3.27
CA VAL A 275 -16.63 5.02 3.82
C VAL A 275 -16.74 5.22 5.34
N SER A 276 -15.95 4.54 6.18
CA SER A 276 -16.19 4.53 7.64
C SER A 276 -16.13 5.90 8.33
N ARG A 277 -15.39 6.86 7.77
CA ARG A 277 -15.31 8.23 8.30
C ARG A 277 -16.64 8.98 8.14
N VAL A 278 -17.41 8.66 7.10
CA VAL A 278 -18.73 9.27 6.84
C VAL A 278 -19.70 8.88 7.94
N ASP A 279 -19.86 7.58 8.20
CA ASP A 279 -20.75 7.11 9.29
C ASP A 279 -20.24 7.59 10.66
N THR A 280 -18.93 7.61 10.90
CA THR A 280 -18.39 8.13 12.17
C THR A 280 -18.80 9.59 12.45
N LEU A 281 -18.87 10.44 11.41
CA LEU A 281 -19.30 11.84 11.56
C LEU A 281 -20.82 11.95 11.60
N ILE A 282 -21.52 11.31 10.67
CA ILE A 282 -22.98 11.40 10.56
C ILE A 282 -23.67 10.76 11.77
N ASP A 283 -23.18 9.64 12.29
CA ASP A 283 -23.74 9.01 13.50
C ASP A 283 -23.69 9.98 14.69
N LYS A 284 -22.59 10.72 14.87
CA LYS A 284 -22.49 11.76 15.93
C LYS A 284 -23.51 12.88 15.73
N MET A 285 -23.75 13.28 14.47
CA MET A 285 -24.76 14.29 14.15
C MET A 285 -26.17 13.78 14.43
N LEU A 286 -26.47 12.53 14.07
CA LEU A 286 -27.74 11.86 14.33
C LEU A 286 -27.99 11.66 15.83
N GLU A 287 -26.96 11.29 16.59
CA GLU A 287 -27.03 11.18 18.05
C GLU A 287 -27.32 12.54 18.72
N LYS A 288 -26.77 13.62 18.17
CA LYS A 288 -27.06 14.98 18.63
C LYS A 288 -28.50 15.41 18.31
N ILE A 289 -29.06 14.97 17.20
CA ILE A 289 -30.48 15.19 16.86
C ILE A 289 -31.38 14.40 17.81
N GLY A 290 -31.05 13.13 18.07
CA GLY A 290 -31.62 12.32 19.14
C GLY A 290 -33.06 11.86 18.97
N THR A 291 -33.71 12.13 17.83
CA THR A 291 -35.04 11.57 17.54
C THR A 291 -34.94 10.09 17.13
N PRO A 292 -35.98 9.27 17.34
CA PRO A 292 -35.98 7.87 16.91
C PRO A 292 -35.63 7.72 15.43
N GLU A 293 -36.19 8.58 14.57
CA GLU A 293 -35.95 8.55 13.12
C GLU A 293 -34.48 8.82 12.76
N ALA A 294 -33.81 9.71 13.50
CA ALA A 294 -32.40 10.00 13.32
C ALA A 294 -31.53 8.82 13.78
N LEU A 295 -31.82 8.27 14.96
CA LEU A 295 -31.04 7.16 15.53
C LEU A 295 -31.14 5.87 14.70
N ASP A 296 -32.26 5.66 14.01
CA ASP A 296 -32.51 4.53 13.09
C ASP A 296 -31.72 4.63 11.77
N LEU A 297 -31.14 5.79 11.46
CA LEU A 297 -30.30 6.00 10.27
C LEU A 297 -28.80 5.81 10.51
N ARG A 298 -28.39 5.53 11.76
CA ARG A 298 -26.97 5.32 12.09
C ARG A 298 -26.39 4.12 11.34
N GLY A 299 -25.15 4.24 10.88
CA GLY A 299 -24.43 3.20 10.13
C GLY A 299 -24.97 2.93 8.72
N LYS A 300 -25.85 3.79 8.19
CA LYS A 300 -26.44 3.63 6.85
C LYS A 300 -25.91 4.65 5.82
N ALA A 301 -25.31 5.74 6.28
CA ALA A 301 -25.00 6.88 5.44
C ALA A 301 -23.86 6.59 4.45
N ALA A 302 -22.79 5.92 4.91
CA ALA A 302 -21.64 5.60 4.09
C ALA A 302 -21.98 4.61 2.97
N VAL A 303 -22.70 3.52 3.29
CA VAL A 303 -23.12 2.52 2.30
C VAL A 303 -24.10 3.10 1.29
N ALA A 304 -25.07 3.90 1.74
CA ALA A 304 -25.99 4.60 0.84
C ALA A 304 -25.23 5.53 -0.12
N GLN A 305 -24.32 6.35 0.41
CA GLN A 305 -23.52 7.24 -0.43
C GLN A 305 -22.61 6.47 -1.41
N ALA A 306 -22.02 5.35 -1.01
CA ALA A 306 -21.21 4.52 -1.90
C ALA A 306 -22.03 3.91 -3.06
N ALA A 307 -23.26 3.46 -2.80
CA ALA A 307 -24.17 2.99 -3.85
C ALA A 307 -24.50 4.12 -4.86
N LEU A 308 -24.72 5.34 -4.38
CA LEU A 308 -24.93 6.51 -5.24
C LEU A 308 -23.67 6.91 -6.01
N ALA A 309 -22.48 6.78 -5.41
CA ALA A 309 -21.21 6.96 -6.12
C ALA A 309 -21.06 5.94 -7.25
N TYR A 310 -21.42 4.67 -7.00
CA TYR A 310 -21.39 3.63 -8.04
C TYR A 310 -22.40 3.90 -9.16
N LYS A 311 -23.59 4.42 -8.86
CA LYS A 311 -24.55 4.90 -9.87
C LYS A 311 -23.97 6.03 -10.72
N LEU A 312 -23.29 7.00 -10.10
CA LEU A 312 -22.62 8.10 -10.81
C LEU A 312 -21.47 7.58 -11.70
N TYR A 313 -20.68 6.64 -11.20
CA TYR A 313 -19.63 5.94 -11.95
C TYR A 313 -20.19 5.31 -13.23
N GLN A 314 -21.26 4.50 -13.12
CA GLN A 314 -21.90 3.87 -14.27
C GLN A 314 -22.38 4.90 -15.29
N LYS A 315 -22.96 6.02 -14.83
CA LYS A 315 -23.43 7.11 -15.69
C LYS A 315 -22.28 7.79 -16.44
N LYS A 316 -21.21 8.18 -15.74
CA LYS A 316 -20.09 8.96 -16.32
C LYS A 316 -19.19 8.14 -17.25
N PHE A 317 -19.02 6.85 -16.99
CA PHE A 317 -18.28 5.93 -17.87
C PHE A 317 -19.21 5.23 -18.87
N SER A 318 -20.07 6.01 -19.53
CA SER A 318 -20.98 5.56 -20.58
C SER A 318 -21.21 6.67 -21.63
N GLY A 319 -21.78 6.31 -22.77
CA GLY A 319 -22.14 7.25 -23.83
C GLY A 319 -20.97 7.74 -24.69
N PRO A 320 -21.24 8.69 -25.62
CA PRO A 320 -20.31 9.00 -26.71
C PRO A 320 -18.92 9.49 -26.28
N ARG A 321 -18.84 10.28 -25.20
CA ARG A 321 -17.57 10.77 -24.65
C ARG A 321 -16.68 9.61 -24.21
N TRP A 322 -17.24 8.67 -23.45
CA TRP A 322 -16.52 7.50 -22.97
C TRP A 322 -16.16 6.54 -24.11
N GLU A 323 -17.11 6.25 -25.01
CA GLU A 323 -16.88 5.36 -26.15
C GLU A 323 -15.75 5.84 -27.08
N ALA A 324 -15.56 7.16 -27.22
CA ALA A 324 -14.44 7.72 -27.97
C ALA A 324 -13.08 7.41 -27.33
N LEU A 325 -13.00 7.40 -25.99
CA LEU A 325 -11.79 7.06 -25.24
C LEU A 325 -11.51 5.54 -25.26
N VAL A 326 -12.56 4.72 -25.16
CA VAL A 326 -12.43 3.25 -25.26
C VAL A 326 -11.82 2.83 -26.60
N LYS A 327 -12.12 3.52 -27.70
CA LYS A 327 -11.49 3.27 -29.01
C LYS A 327 -9.97 3.46 -29.02
N LYS A 328 -9.43 4.21 -28.06
CA LYS A 328 -7.99 4.38 -27.83
C LYS A 328 -7.44 3.46 -26.73
N GLY A 329 -8.24 2.51 -26.22
CA GLY A 329 -7.84 1.58 -25.17
C GLY A 329 -8.05 2.07 -23.74
N ALA A 330 -8.77 3.18 -23.51
CA ALA A 330 -8.97 3.70 -22.16
C ALA A 330 -9.70 2.69 -21.25
N LYS A 331 -9.27 2.64 -19.98
CA LYS A 331 -9.91 1.86 -18.91
C LYS A 331 -10.71 2.79 -17.99
N LYS A 332 -11.78 2.30 -17.38
CA LYS A 332 -12.55 3.13 -16.44
C LYS A 332 -11.71 3.45 -15.20
N GLN A 333 -11.86 4.64 -14.63
CA GLN A 333 -11.32 4.92 -13.29
C GLN A 333 -12.17 4.17 -12.27
N ARG A 334 -11.66 3.06 -11.75
CA ARG A 334 -12.42 2.20 -10.82
C ARG A 334 -12.66 2.93 -9.50
N LEU A 335 -13.85 2.76 -8.92
CA LEU A 335 -14.09 3.12 -7.53
C LEU A 335 -13.24 2.23 -6.61
N LEU A 336 -12.58 2.84 -5.66
CA LEU A 336 -11.84 2.15 -4.61
C LEU A 336 -12.46 2.51 -3.25
N TRP A 337 -13.03 1.53 -2.57
CA TRP A 337 -13.60 1.72 -1.23
C TRP A 337 -12.47 1.79 -0.21
N ALA A 338 -12.28 2.97 0.37
CA ALA A 338 -11.20 3.27 1.32
C ALA A 338 -11.73 3.50 2.73
N SER A 339 -10.87 3.31 3.73
CA SER A 339 -11.26 3.40 5.14
C SER A 339 -12.39 2.40 5.48
N THR A 340 -12.16 1.13 5.16
CA THR A 340 -13.14 0.03 5.30
C THR A 340 -13.12 -0.66 6.67
N SER A 341 -12.30 -0.18 7.62
CA SER A 341 -12.41 -0.62 9.01
C SER A 341 -13.67 -0.10 9.67
N VAL A 342 -14.44 -1.00 10.27
CA VAL A 342 -15.57 -0.66 11.12
C VAL A 342 -15.08 -0.02 12.41
N LYS A 343 -15.69 1.12 12.79
CA LYS A 343 -15.30 1.92 13.96
C LYS A 343 -16.24 1.76 15.15
N ASN A 344 -17.46 1.34 14.88
CA ASN A 344 -18.47 1.10 15.90
C ASN A 344 -18.61 -0.43 16.12
N PRO A 345 -18.31 -0.95 17.32
CA PRO A 345 -18.38 -2.38 17.60
C PRO A 345 -19.81 -2.96 17.56
N ALA A 346 -20.85 -2.11 17.50
CA ALA A 346 -22.23 -2.55 17.31
C ALA A 346 -22.52 -2.95 15.85
N TYR A 347 -21.66 -2.59 14.90
CA TYR A 347 -21.81 -2.94 13.50
C TYR A 347 -21.05 -4.23 13.16
N PRO A 348 -21.52 -5.03 12.20
CA PRO A 348 -20.74 -6.13 11.66
C PRO A 348 -19.39 -5.60 11.17
N ASP A 349 -18.29 -6.24 11.53
CA ASP A 349 -16.92 -5.88 11.15
C ASP A 349 -16.64 -5.95 9.62
N THR A 350 -17.57 -6.55 8.87
CA THR A 350 -17.58 -6.62 7.39
C THR A 350 -18.48 -5.56 6.72
N LEU A 351 -19.11 -4.64 7.48
CA LEU A 351 -20.08 -3.64 6.99
C LEU A 351 -19.57 -2.80 5.80
N TYR A 352 -18.27 -2.55 5.72
CA TYR A 352 -17.69 -1.71 4.66
C TYR A 352 -16.96 -2.52 3.58
N VAL A 353 -17.22 -3.83 3.50
CA VAL A 353 -16.78 -4.69 2.40
C VAL A 353 -18.00 -5.33 1.75
N ALA A 354 -18.77 -6.13 2.50
CA ALA A 354 -19.83 -6.97 1.94
C ALA A 354 -20.96 -6.21 1.21
N PRO A 355 -21.47 -5.05 1.69
CA PRO A 355 -22.48 -4.27 0.98
C PRO A 355 -21.95 -3.45 -0.20
N LEU A 356 -20.63 -3.39 -0.37
CA LEU A 356 -19.98 -2.57 -1.39
C LEU A 356 -19.43 -3.40 -2.56
N ILE A 357 -19.73 -4.70 -2.58
CA ILE A 357 -19.24 -5.64 -3.60
C ILE A 357 -19.94 -5.36 -4.92
N GLY A 358 -19.15 -5.14 -5.97
CA GLY A 358 -19.63 -5.07 -7.33
C GLY A 358 -18.54 -4.94 -8.39
N PRO A 359 -18.91 -5.08 -9.67
CA PRO A 359 -17.94 -5.19 -10.75
C PRO A 359 -17.21 -3.88 -11.02
N ASP A 360 -15.97 -4.01 -11.48
CA ASP A 360 -15.05 -2.90 -11.79
C ASP A 360 -14.76 -2.01 -10.57
N THR A 361 -14.67 -2.58 -9.37
CA THR A 361 -14.34 -1.85 -8.14
C THR A 361 -13.12 -2.44 -7.42
N VAL A 362 -12.61 -1.71 -6.44
CA VAL A 362 -11.51 -2.12 -5.57
C VAL A 362 -11.96 -1.93 -4.13
N SER A 363 -11.61 -2.85 -3.24
CA SER A 363 -11.75 -2.65 -1.79
C SER A 363 -10.37 -2.68 -1.16
N THR A 364 -9.92 -1.56 -0.60
CA THR A 364 -8.66 -1.54 0.15
C THR A 364 -8.96 -1.80 1.62
N MET A 365 -8.36 -2.86 2.16
CA MET A 365 -8.68 -3.40 3.47
C MET A 365 -7.44 -3.37 4.37
N PRO A 366 -7.49 -2.71 5.54
CA PRO A 366 -6.46 -2.87 6.56
C PRO A 366 -6.57 -4.24 7.22
N ASP A 367 -5.53 -4.63 7.96
CA ASP A 367 -5.35 -5.96 8.57
C ASP A 367 -6.64 -6.57 9.14
N GLN A 368 -7.33 -5.84 10.02
CA GLN A 368 -8.52 -6.35 10.70
C GLN A 368 -9.69 -6.61 9.74
N ALA A 369 -9.94 -5.69 8.80
CA ALA A 369 -11.03 -5.84 7.83
C ALA A 369 -10.74 -6.98 6.84
N LEU A 370 -9.49 -7.10 6.41
CA LEU A 370 -9.05 -8.17 5.51
C LEU A 370 -9.22 -9.55 6.18
N GLN A 371 -8.78 -9.69 7.44
CA GLN A 371 -8.91 -10.94 8.18
C GLN A 371 -10.36 -11.30 8.48
N ALA A 372 -11.19 -10.35 8.91
CA ALA A 372 -12.62 -10.57 9.12
C ALA A 372 -13.31 -11.06 7.84
N PHE A 373 -12.99 -10.45 6.69
CA PHE A 373 -13.57 -10.85 5.42
C PHE A 373 -13.08 -12.22 4.93
N ILE A 374 -11.81 -12.59 5.19
CA ILE A 374 -11.31 -13.94 4.93
C ILE A 374 -12.02 -14.99 5.80
N ASP A 375 -12.25 -14.67 7.07
CA ASP A 375 -12.83 -15.59 8.05
C ASP A 375 -14.32 -15.86 7.80
N HIS A 376 -15.12 -14.80 7.63
CA HIS A 376 -16.59 -14.91 7.58
C HIS A 376 -17.27 -13.92 6.62
N GLY A 377 -16.53 -13.36 5.66
CA GLY A 377 -17.08 -12.49 4.62
C GLY A 377 -18.06 -13.22 3.70
N SER A 378 -19.14 -12.54 3.29
CA SER A 378 -20.06 -13.03 2.27
C SER A 378 -19.76 -12.38 0.94
N VAL A 379 -19.66 -13.19 -0.12
CA VAL A 379 -19.37 -12.74 -1.49
C VAL A 379 -20.66 -12.79 -2.31
N SER A 380 -21.18 -11.61 -2.67
CA SER A 380 -22.31 -11.42 -3.57
C SER A 380 -22.31 -9.97 -4.06
N ARG A 381 -22.67 -9.72 -5.32
CA ARG A 381 -22.95 -8.37 -5.81
C ARG A 381 -24.06 -7.71 -5.00
N THR A 382 -23.75 -6.57 -4.40
CA THR A 382 -24.63 -5.84 -3.47
C THR A 382 -24.68 -4.34 -3.75
N ILE A 383 -23.63 -3.77 -4.34
CA ILE A 383 -23.47 -2.31 -4.49
C ILE A 383 -24.64 -1.64 -5.23
N ASP A 384 -25.31 -2.36 -6.13
CA ASP A 384 -26.37 -1.84 -6.98
C ASP A 384 -27.70 -2.60 -6.88
N THR A 385 -27.90 -3.40 -5.84
CA THR A 385 -29.17 -4.15 -5.65
C THR A 385 -30.33 -3.25 -5.20
N ASN A 386 -30.07 -2.28 -4.32
CA ASN A 386 -31.11 -1.44 -3.70
C ASN A 386 -30.82 0.07 -3.84
N VAL A 387 -30.49 0.54 -5.05
CA VAL A 387 -30.17 1.96 -5.30
C VAL A 387 -31.28 2.93 -4.83
N SER A 388 -32.56 2.55 -4.98
CA SER A 388 -33.69 3.38 -4.52
C SER A 388 -33.73 3.54 -2.99
N GLU A 389 -33.29 2.53 -2.24
CA GLU A 389 -33.18 2.62 -0.78
C GLU A 389 -32.06 3.57 -0.38
N ALA A 390 -30.92 3.48 -1.07
CA ALA A 390 -29.80 4.40 -0.88
C ALA A 390 -30.20 5.87 -1.14
N GLU A 391 -30.96 6.15 -2.20
CA GLU A 391 -31.54 7.47 -2.46
C GLU A 391 -32.48 7.91 -1.32
N GLY A 392 -33.33 7.00 -0.84
CA GLY A 392 -34.23 7.26 0.28
C GLY A 392 -33.49 7.62 1.57
N ILE A 393 -32.43 6.88 1.92
CA ILE A 393 -31.57 7.16 3.08
C ILE A 393 -30.86 8.51 2.92
N TYR A 394 -30.28 8.74 1.74
CA TYR A 394 -29.53 9.98 1.47
C TYR A 394 -30.43 11.22 1.62
N SER A 395 -31.65 11.18 1.06
CA SER A 395 -32.63 12.26 1.21
C SER A 395 -33.27 12.33 2.61
N ALA A 396 -33.39 11.22 3.34
CA ALA A 396 -33.88 11.23 4.71
C ALA A 396 -32.90 11.96 5.64
N LEU A 397 -31.59 11.75 5.45
CA LEU A 397 -30.54 12.47 6.18
C LEU A 397 -30.63 13.99 5.90
N GLU A 398 -30.85 14.40 4.65
CA GLU A 398 -31.06 15.82 4.30
C GLU A 398 -32.28 16.42 5.00
N LYS A 399 -33.40 15.69 5.05
CA LYS A 399 -34.62 16.12 5.75
C LYS A 399 -34.43 16.29 7.25
N LEU A 400 -33.48 15.56 7.84
CA LEU A 400 -33.07 15.72 9.24
C LEU A 400 -32.06 16.86 9.46
N GLY A 401 -31.70 17.59 8.39
CA GLY A 401 -30.79 18.73 8.45
C GLY A 401 -29.32 18.36 8.28
N ILE A 402 -29.00 17.15 7.83
CA ILE A 402 -27.62 16.80 7.45
C ILE A 402 -27.29 17.44 6.10
N ASP A 403 -26.28 18.32 6.10
CA ASP A 403 -25.73 18.91 4.87
C ASP A 403 -24.55 18.08 4.37
N TRP A 404 -24.74 17.36 3.27
CA TRP A 404 -23.71 16.54 2.64
C TRP A 404 -22.51 17.34 2.12
N GLY A 405 -22.72 18.60 1.72
CA GLY A 405 -21.65 19.50 1.32
C GLY A 405 -20.75 19.85 2.51
N TYR A 406 -21.38 20.17 3.65
CA TYR A 406 -20.66 20.41 4.91
C TYR A 406 -19.93 19.15 5.39
N VAL A 407 -20.59 17.98 5.40
CA VAL A 407 -19.97 16.70 5.79
C VAL A 407 -18.75 16.39 4.93
N GLY A 408 -18.87 16.51 3.60
CA GLY A 408 -17.79 16.29 2.67
C GLY A 408 -16.61 17.23 2.92
N LYS A 409 -16.87 18.52 3.11
CA LYS A 409 -15.82 19.52 3.39
C LYS A 409 -15.11 19.24 4.72
N GLN A 410 -15.86 18.99 5.79
CA GLN A 410 -15.29 18.73 7.11
C GLN A 410 -14.37 17.50 7.07
N LEU A 411 -14.78 16.41 6.43
CA LEU A 411 -13.97 15.20 6.32
C LEU A 411 -12.74 15.38 5.43
N GLU A 412 -12.84 16.19 4.37
CA GLU A 412 -11.70 16.59 3.52
C GLU A 412 -10.67 17.37 4.36
N ASP A 413 -11.09 18.43 5.06
CA ASP A 413 -10.23 19.26 5.92
C ASP A 413 -9.56 18.42 7.02
N GLU A 414 -10.34 17.64 7.78
CA GLU A 414 -9.83 16.77 8.84
C GLU A 414 -8.88 15.68 8.30
N GLY A 415 -9.17 15.17 7.09
CA GLY A 415 -8.35 14.18 6.42
C GLY A 415 -6.96 14.72 6.04
N VAL A 416 -6.93 15.90 5.41
CA VAL A 416 -5.69 16.60 5.05
C VAL A 416 -4.89 16.93 6.31
N ASP A 417 -5.53 17.50 7.34
CA ASP A 417 -4.88 17.87 8.60
C ASP A 417 -4.27 16.66 9.31
N SER A 418 -5.01 15.55 9.38
CA SER A 418 -4.49 14.31 9.97
C SER A 418 -3.26 13.79 9.22
N PHE A 419 -3.24 13.89 7.89
CA PHE A 419 -2.11 13.42 7.08
C PHE A 419 -0.89 14.33 7.21
N LYS A 420 -1.09 15.67 7.21
CA LYS A 420 -0.03 16.65 7.50
C LYS A 420 0.61 16.38 8.87
N LYS A 421 -0.21 16.21 9.93
CA LYS A 421 0.27 15.91 11.28
C LYS A 421 1.05 14.58 11.37
N SER A 422 0.56 13.51 10.74
CA SER A 422 1.28 12.24 10.70
C SER A 422 2.62 12.33 9.97
N PHE A 423 2.66 13.11 8.89
CA PHE A 423 3.89 13.35 8.13
C PHE A 423 4.91 14.16 8.93
N ASP A 424 4.49 15.26 9.55
CA ASP A 424 5.38 16.10 10.38
C ASP A 424 5.94 15.30 11.56
N SER A 425 5.09 14.55 12.27
CA SER A 425 5.53 13.71 13.39
C SER A 425 6.46 12.56 12.96
N LEU A 426 6.31 12.04 11.74
CA LEU A 426 7.26 11.09 11.17
C LEU A 426 8.63 11.73 10.95
N LEU A 427 8.67 12.92 10.35
CA LEU A 427 9.92 13.64 10.12
C LEU A 427 10.62 13.99 11.43
N ASP A 428 9.88 14.40 12.45
CA ASP A 428 10.42 14.63 13.80
C ASP A 428 11.03 13.36 14.38
N THR A 429 10.34 12.22 14.28
CA THR A 429 10.86 10.93 14.77
C THR A 429 12.15 10.53 14.06
N LEU A 430 12.22 10.73 12.73
CA LEU A 430 13.43 10.47 11.96
C LEU A 430 14.56 11.43 12.36
N GLN A 431 14.25 12.70 12.62
CA GLN A 431 15.22 13.69 13.08
C GLN A 431 15.81 13.32 14.45
N GLU A 432 14.99 12.89 15.40
CA GLU A 432 15.43 12.38 16.71
C GLU A 432 16.33 11.16 16.57
N LYS A 433 15.95 10.23 15.68
CA LYS A 433 16.74 9.03 15.38
C LYS A 433 18.09 9.39 14.76
N ALA A 434 18.13 10.33 13.83
CA ALA A 434 19.37 10.82 13.22
C ALA A 434 20.29 11.51 14.25
N ASN A 435 19.72 12.32 15.15
CA ASN A 435 20.48 12.95 16.24
C ASN A 435 21.07 11.91 17.19
N SER A 436 20.30 10.87 17.54
CA SER A 436 20.76 9.76 18.37
C SER A 436 21.91 9.00 17.70
N LEU A 437 21.83 8.74 16.39
CA LEU A 437 22.91 8.10 15.62
C LEU A 437 24.19 8.96 15.60
N LYS A 438 24.06 10.29 15.44
CA LYS A 438 25.19 11.22 15.48
C LYS A 438 25.86 11.25 16.87
N LEU A 439 25.07 11.26 17.94
CA LEU A 439 25.56 11.22 19.32
C LEU A 439 26.31 9.91 19.63
N LEU A 440 25.77 8.77 19.18
CA LEU A 440 26.45 7.48 19.33
C LEU A 440 27.81 7.48 18.61
N LEU A 441 27.86 7.96 17.37
CA LEU A 441 29.12 8.12 16.64
C LEU A 441 30.11 9.01 17.39
N LEU A 442 29.68 10.18 17.86
CA LEU A 442 30.54 11.10 18.64
C LEU A 442 31.07 10.46 19.93
N SER A 443 30.23 9.75 20.68
CA SER A 443 30.65 9.05 21.91
C SER A 443 31.65 7.92 21.62
N TYR A 444 31.46 7.18 20.53
CA TYR A 444 32.38 6.14 20.09
C TYR A 444 33.74 6.73 19.73
N TYR A 445 33.78 7.82 18.96
CA TYR A 445 35.03 8.52 18.63
C TYR A 445 35.72 9.13 19.87
N GLN A 446 34.97 9.70 20.81
CA GLN A 446 35.53 10.18 22.08
C GLN A 446 36.17 9.03 22.88
N SER A 447 35.53 7.86 22.94
CA SER A 447 36.10 6.69 23.60
C SER A 447 37.39 6.19 22.95
N LEU A 448 37.46 6.19 21.61
CA LEU A 448 38.68 5.87 20.86
C LEU A 448 39.80 6.88 21.13
N SER A 449 39.49 8.18 21.14
CA SER A 449 40.48 9.23 21.43
C SER A 449 41.03 9.16 22.86
N ALA A 450 40.22 8.71 23.82
CA ALA A 450 40.62 8.53 25.21
C ALA A 450 41.49 7.27 25.44
N TYR A 451 41.39 6.28 24.56
CA TYR A 451 42.14 5.02 24.67
C TYR A 451 43.57 5.11 24.13
N ASP A 452 43.83 5.95 23.11
CA ASP A 452 45.12 5.95 22.41
C ASP A 452 46.08 7.11 22.77
N GLY A 453 45.65 8.15 23.50
CA GLY A 453 46.55 9.21 23.98
C GLY A 453 47.36 9.98 22.92
N VAL A 454 47.15 9.75 21.61
CA VAL A 454 47.98 10.25 20.51
C VAL A 454 47.15 10.82 19.33
N ALA A 455 45.81 10.84 19.44
CA ALA A 455 44.93 11.25 18.34
C ALA A 455 44.11 12.51 18.65
N ASP A 456 44.42 13.62 17.95
CA ASP A 456 43.55 14.80 17.89
C ASP A 456 42.54 14.62 16.75
N VAL A 457 41.25 14.55 17.09
CA VAL A 457 40.15 14.43 16.11
C VAL A 457 39.59 15.82 15.82
N LEU A 458 39.75 16.30 14.58
CA LEU A 458 39.21 17.59 14.13
C LEU A 458 38.04 17.35 13.17
N VAL A 459 36.87 17.89 13.52
CA VAL A 459 35.67 17.86 12.69
C VAL A 459 35.61 19.14 11.85
N SER A 460 35.73 19.03 10.52
CA SER A 460 35.58 20.17 9.60
C SER A 460 34.36 20.02 8.69
N ARG A 461 33.93 21.12 8.05
CA ARG A 461 32.75 21.16 7.17
C ARG A 461 32.82 20.23 5.94
N GLY A 462 33.97 19.63 5.63
CA GLY A 462 34.17 18.72 4.49
C GLY A 462 34.27 17.22 4.84
N GLY A 463 34.12 16.84 6.11
CA GLY A 463 34.30 15.45 6.58
C GLY A 463 35.26 15.35 7.77
N LEU A 464 35.42 14.12 8.29
CA LEU A 464 36.22 13.81 9.48
C LEU A 464 37.71 13.66 9.11
N MET A 465 38.58 14.43 9.78
CA MET A 465 40.04 14.23 9.76
C MET A 465 40.48 13.63 11.09
N VAL A 466 41.27 12.55 11.02
CA VAL A 466 41.92 11.97 12.21
C VAL A 466 43.43 12.17 12.05
N ARG A 467 44.04 12.85 13.02
CA ARG A 467 45.49 13.06 13.05
C ARG A 467 46.11 12.10 14.06
N LEU A 468 46.97 11.20 13.59
CA LEU A 468 47.73 10.27 14.42
C LEU A 468 49.20 10.70 14.38
N GLY A 469 49.67 11.40 15.42
CA GLY A 469 51.02 11.97 15.43
C GLY A 469 51.25 13.02 14.32
N LYS A 470 52.16 12.76 13.37
CA LYS A 470 52.48 13.67 12.25
C LYS A 470 51.76 13.34 10.93
N GLU A 471 50.98 12.25 10.89
CA GLU A 471 50.25 11.86 9.69
C GLU A 471 48.76 12.25 9.78
N GLU A 472 48.22 12.73 8.66
CA GLU A 472 46.82 13.11 8.51
C GLU A 472 46.11 12.02 7.69
N ILE A 473 45.11 11.38 8.29
CA ILE A 473 44.32 10.33 7.64
C ILE A 473 42.92 10.86 7.37
N PHE A 474 42.45 10.68 6.14
CA PHE A 474 41.15 11.15 5.66
C PHE A 474 40.19 9.97 5.45
N GLY A 475 39.10 9.96 6.21
CA GLY A 475 37.99 9.01 5.98
C GLY A 475 38.03 7.72 6.81
N VAL A 476 36.85 7.14 7.02
CA VAL A 476 36.59 6.00 7.91
C VAL A 476 37.22 4.70 7.40
N SER A 477 37.33 4.55 6.07
CA SER A 477 37.91 3.37 5.39
C SER A 477 39.39 3.19 5.72
N ASP A 478 40.13 4.29 5.83
CA ASP A 478 41.58 4.27 6.06
C ASP A 478 41.93 4.02 7.53
N LEU A 479 41.00 4.29 8.46
CA LEU A 479 41.17 3.99 9.88
C LEU A 479 41.18 2.48 10.16
N ILE A 480 40.30 1.73 9.48
CA ILE A 480 40.21 0.26 9.61
C ILE A 480 41.48 -0.40 9.03
N LEU A 481 42.01 0.14 7.93
CA LEU A 481 43.26 -0.31 7.31
C LEU A 481 44.49 -0.02 8.18
N ALA A 482 44.51 1.13 8.87
CA ALA A 482 45.54 1.45 9.86
C ALA A 482 45.50 0.48 11.05
N TYR A 483 44.31 0.14 11.54
CA TYR A 483 44.12 -0.81 12.66
C TYR A 483 44.71 -2.20 12.37
N TYR A 484 44.55 -2.70 11.14
CA TYR A 484 45.15 -3.96 10.70
C TYR A 484 46.67 -3.88 10.49
N ARG A 485 47.22 -2.70 10.17
CA ARG A 485 48.66 -2.50 9.96
C ARG A 485 49.47 -2.43 11.25
N PHE A 486 48.87 -1.97 12.35
CA PHE A 486 49.59 -1.70 13.61
C PHE A 486 49.35 -2.74 14.71
N GLY A 487 48.59 -3.80 14.45
CA GLY A 487 48.60 -5.01 15.28
C GLY A 487 48.14 -4.81 16.73
N LEU A 488 47.17 -3.92 16.98
CA LEU A 488 46.58 -3.74 18.31
C LEU A 488 45.44 -4.74 18.49
N VAL A 489 45.61 -5.65 19.46
CA VAL A 489 44.60 -6.62 19.88
C VAL A 489 43.57 -5.91 20.77
N ALA A 490 42.32 -5.84 20.31
CA ALA A 490 41.19 -5.37 21.12
C ALA A 490 40.72 -6.48 22.08
N PRO A 491 40.24 -6.17 23.31
CA PRO A 491 39.28 -7.01 24.00
C PRO A 491 37.86 -6.83 23.44
#